data_AF-A0AAJ3JSY1-F1
#
_entry.id   AF-A0AAJ3JSY1-F1
#
_cell.length_a   1.000
_cell.length_b   1.000
_cell.length_c   1.000
_cell.angle_alpha   90.00
_cell.angle_beta   90.00
_cell.angle_gamma   90.00
#
_symmetry.space_group_name_H-M   'P 1'
#
loop_
_entity.id
_entity.type
_entity.pdbx_description
1 polymer ?
#
loop_
_entity_poly.entity_id
_entity_poly.type
_entity_poly.pdbx_seq_one_letter_code
_entity_poly.pdbx_strand_id
1 'polypeptide(L)'
;MFAAWRESNDDGVYLPGMTTAPRTTASSGKRLGTLYQANANWTPTANVSVDLDYLFYDIGSAIKSAGGNNSQILVLRSTFRF
;
A
#
# COMPACT_ATOMS: atom_id res chain seq x y z
N MET A 1 8.64 6.74 1.61
CA MET A 1 8.58 5.86 0.42
C MET A 1 9.04 4.49 0.82
N PHE A 2 8.30 3.45 0.46
CA PHE A 2 8.64 2.05 0.75
C PHE A 2 8.59 1.23 -0.54
N ALA A 3 9.59 0.42 -0.82
CA ALA A 3 9.63 -0.46 -1.99
C ALA A 3 9.88 -1.90 -1.56
N ALA A 4 9.28 -2.85 -2.27
CA ALA A 4 9.33 -4.27 -1.91
C ALA A 4 9.59 -5.18 -3.11
N TRP A 5 10.20 -6.33 -2.82
CA TRP A 5 10.52 -7.39 -3.75
C TRP A 5 10.23 -8.75 -3.11
N ARG A 6 9.81 -9.74 -3.91
CA ARG A 6 9.85 -11.14 -3.50
C ARG A 6 11.30 -11.65 -3.61
N GLU A 7 11.67 -12.53 -2.71
CA GLU A 7 13.02 -13.09 -2.65
C GLU A 7 13.35 -13.93 -3.89
N SER A 8 12.43 -14.82 -4.28
CA SER A 8 12.53 -15.66 -5.47
C SER A 8 11.49 -15.29 -6.54
N ASN A 9 11.76 -15.61 -7.80
CA ASN A 9 10.75 -15.52 -8.88
C ASN A 9 9.76 -16.70 -8.84
N ASP A 10 10.10 -17.77 -8.14
CA ASP A 10 9.30 -19.01 -8.08
C ASP A 10 8.26 -19.00 -6.94
N ASP A 11 8.04 -17.84 -6.31
CA ASP A 11 7.15 -17.69 -5.16
C ASP A 11 6.13 -16.56 -5.38
N GLY A 12 5.00 -16.60 -4.67
CA GLY A 12 3.94 -15.62 -4.76
C GLY A 12 4.25 -14.29 -4.05
N VAL A 13 3.38 -13.30 -4.26
CA VAL A 13 3.32 -12.11 -3.42
C VAL A 13 2.35 -12.40 -2.28
N TYR A 14 2.77 -12.19 -1.03
CA TYR A 14 1.93 -12.46 0.14
C TYR A 14 1.36 -11.18 0.73
N LEU A 15 0.06 -11.24 1.05
CA LEU A 15 -0.68 -10.23 1.79
C LEU A 15 -0.63 -10.55 3.30
N PRO A 16 -1.01 -9.60 4.18
CA PRO A 16 -1.18 -9.88 5.61
C PRO A 16 -2.00 -11.15 5.83
N GLY A 17 -1.57 -11.99 6.79
CA GLY A 17 -2.15 -13.31 7.01
C GLY A 17 -1.65 -14.41 6.06
N MET A 18 -0.49 -14.21 5.41
CA MET A 18 0.16 -15.21 4.53
C MET A 18 -0.72 -15.68 3.37
N THR A 19 -1.66 -14.83 2.92
CA THR A 19 -2.51 -15.13 1.77
C THR A 19 -1.81 -14.71 0.50
N THR A 20 -1.71 -15.60 -0.49
CA THR A 20 -1.13 -15.26 -1.79
C THR A 20 -2.03 -14.30 -2.56
N ALA A 21 -1.44 -13.24 -3.10
CA ALA A 21 -2.13 -12.36 -4.03
C ALA A 21 -2.49 -13.17 -5.30
N PRO A 22 -3.72 -13.05 -5.81
CA PRO A 22 -4.18 -13.84 -6.95
C PRO A 22 -3.21 -13.79 -8.13
N ARG A 23 -2.95 -14.96 -8.73
CA ARG A 23 -2.14 -15.13 -9.96
C ARG A 23 -0.65 -14.76 -9.84
N THR A 24 -0.15 -14.38 -8.65
CA THR A 24 1.26 -13.96 -8.49
C THR A 24 2.27 -15.10 -8.41
N THR A 25 1.84 -16.33 -8.10
CA THR A 25 2.71 -17.52 -8.13
C THR A 25 3.18 -17.87 -9.54
N ALA A 26 2.40 -17.53 -10.56
CA ALA A 26 2.75 -17.74 -11.98
C ALA A 26 3.20 -16.44 -12.68
N SER A 27 3.36 -15.34 -11.93
CA SER A 27 3.69 -14.04 -12.49
C SER A 27 5.21 -13.87 -12.62
N SER A 28 5.66 -12.91 -13.43
CA SER A 28 7.08 -12.68 -13.70
C SER A 28 7.64 -11.47 -12.95
N GLY A 29 8.94 -11.53 -12.62
CA GLY A 29 9.71 -10.42 -12.04
C GLY A 29 9.61 -10.29 -10.53
N LYS A 30 10.63 -9.70 -9.89
CA LYS A 30 10.71 -9.66 -8.41
C LYS A 30 10.02 -8.47 -7.75
N ARG A 31 9.87 -7.35 -8.45
CA ARG A 31 9.44 -6.09 -7.83
C ARG A 31 7.93 -6.11 -7.57
N LEU A 32 7.53 -5.97 -6.30
CA LEU A 32 6.12 -5.85 -5.89
C LEU A 32 5.59 -4.46 -6.19
N GLY A 33 6.38 -3.42 -5.92
CA GLY A 33 6.00 -2.04 -6.17
C GLY A 33 6.64 -1.05 -5.21
N THR A 34 6.20 0.19 -5.28
CA THR A 34 6.56 1.28 -4.38
C THR A 34 5.29 1.92 -3.79
N LEU A 35 5.25 2.06 -2.47
CA LEU A 35 4.27 2.85 -1.75
C LEU A 35 4.80 4.26 -1.49
N TYR A 36 4.06 5.24 -2.01
CA TYR A 36 4.20 6.65 -1.69
C TYR A 36 3.12 7.02 -0.68
N GLN A 37 3.51 7.73 0.38
CA GLN A 37 2.59 8.19 1.42
C GLN A 37 2.89 9.64 1.73
N ALA A 38 1.82 10.42 1.87
CA ALA A 38 1.85 11.78 2.40
C ALA A 38 0.81 11.86 3.53
N ASN A 39 1.19 12.47 4.65
CA ASN A 39 0.29 12.74 5.77
C ASN A 39 0.19 14.25 6.02
N ALA A 40 -1.00 14.70 6.40
CA ALA A 40 -1.22 16.03 6.94
C ALA A 40 -2.03 15.92 8.22
N ASN A 41 -1.55 16.52 9.30
CA ASN A 41 -2.21 16.49 10.60
C ASN A 41 -2.53 17.93 11.02
N TRP A 42 -3.76 18.16 11.46
CA TRP A 42 -4.25 19.46 11.87
C TRP A 42 -5.00 19.35 13.19
N THR A 43 -4.65 20.18 14.15
CA THR A 43 -5.29 20.23 15.47
C THR A 43 -5.88 21.63 15.65
N PRO A 44 -7.10 21.89 15.13
CA PRO A 44 -7.70 23.23 15.15
C PRO A 44 -8.01 23.73 16.56
N THR A 45 -8.26 22.82 17.51
CA THR A 45 -8.50 23.11 18.93
C THR A 45 -7.83 22.05 19.79
N ALA A 46 -7.74 22.27 21.12
CA ALA A 46 -7.18 21.29 22.04
C ALA A 46 -7.94 19.94 22.07
N ASN A 47 -9.20 19.94 21.62
CA ASN A 47 -10.09 18.78 21.70
C ASN A 47 -10.30 18.10 20.34
N VAL A 48 -9.91 18.72 19.22
CA VAL A 48 -10.16 18.20 17.87
C VAL A 48 -8.84 17.96 17.15
N SER A 49 -8.66 16.77 16.58
CA SER A 49 -7.64 16.50 15.58
C SER A 49 -8.26 16.04 14.26
N VAL A 50 -7.60 16.36 13.15
CA VAL A 50 -7.93 15.93 11.80
C VAL A 50 -6.65 15.42 11.15
N ASP A 51 -6.67 14.19 10.65
CA ASP A 51 -5.58 13.54 9.97
C ASP A 51 -6.00 13.19 8.54
N LEU A 52 -5.17 13.52 7.56
CA LEU A 52 -5.33 13.18 6.17
C LEU A 52 -4.13 12.34 5.72
N ASP A 53 -4.36 11.10 5.31
CA ASP A 53 -3.35 10.24 4.70
C ASP A 53 -3.68 10.01 3.22
N TYR A 54 -2.74 10.32 2.33
CA TYR A 54 -2.79 9.95 0.92
C TYR A 54 -1.75 8.86 0.64
N LEU A 55 -2.20 7.72 0.12
CA LEU A 55 -1.38 6.59 -0.24
C LEU A 55 -1.51 6.31 -1.74
N PHE A 56 -0.39 6.20 -2.43
CA PHE A 56 -0.34 5.78 -3.83
C PHE A 56 0.62 4.59 -3.97
N TYR A 57 0.11 3.48 -4.49
CA TYR A 57 0.89 2.27 -4.72
C TYR A 57 1.12 2.06 -6.22
N ASP A 58 2.36 2.33 -6.66
CA ASP A 58 2.85 2.00 -8.00
C ASP A 58 3.33 0.55 -8.01
N ILE A 59 2.53 -0.34 -8.60
CA ILE A 59 2.83 -1.77 -8.60
C ILE A 59 4.01 -2.10 -9.52
N GLY A 60 4.82 -3.06 -9.12
CA GLY A 60 5.95 -3.58 -9.87
C GLY A 60 5.58 -4.75 -10.77
N SER A 61 6.58 -5.30 -11.46
CA SER A 61 6.38 -6.38 -12.45
C SER A 61 5.71 -7.63 -11.88
N ALA A 62 5.98 -7.99 -10.61
CA ALA A 62 5.40 -9.17 -9.96
C ALA A 62 3.86 -9.12 -9.89
N ILE A 63 3.29 -7.92 -9.76
CA ILE A 63 1.83 -7.72 -9.66
C ILE A 63 1.26 -7.28 -11.01
N LYS A 64 1.98 -6.45 -11.78
CA LYS A 64 1.59 -6.02 -13.12
C LYS A 64 1.39 -7.22 -14.07
N SER A 65 2.32 -8.18 -14.06
CA SER A 65 2.23 -9.38 -14.91
C SER A 65 1.13 -10.37 -14.46
N ALA A 66 0.66 -10.26 -13.22
CA ALA A 66 -0.51 -10.99 -12.71
C ALA A 66 -1.85 -10.33 -13.12
N GLY A 67 -1.81 -9.17 -13.79
CA GLY A 67 -2.98 -8.40 -14.22
C GLY A 67 -3.47 -7.35 -13.20
N GLY A 68 -2.65 -7.01 -12.21
CA GLY A 68 -2.97 -5.94 -11.26
C GLY A 68 -2.82 -4.54 -11.85
N ASN A 69 -3.34 -3.54 -11.14
CA ASN A 69 -3.22 -2.12 -11.46
C ASN A 69 -2.69 -1.31 -10.28
N ASN A 70 -2.20 -0.11 -10.56
CA ASN A 70 -1.85 0.86 -9.51
C ASN A 70 -3.09 1.18 -8.68
N SER A 71 -2.89 1.54 -7.41
CA SER A 71 -3.99 1.89 -6.50
C SER A 71 -3.68 3.15 -5.71
N GLN A 72 -4.74 3.84 -5.29
CA GLN A 72 -4.63 5.01 -4.43
C GLN A 72 -5.72 4.98 -3.38
N ILE A 73 -5.41 5.45 -2.17
CA ILE A 73 -6.35 5.55 -1.05
C ILE A 73 -6.16 6.92 -0.40
N LEU A 74 -7.27 7.55 -0.06
CA LEU A 74 -7.31 8.74 0.78
C LEU A 74 -8.04 8.38 2.08
N VAL A 75 -7.42 8.63 3.22
CA VAL A 75 -8.00 8.41 4.54
C VAL A 75 -8.13 9.75 5.23
N LEU A 76 -9.36 10.10 5.61
CA LEU A 76 -9.65 11.24 6.48
C LEU A 76 -10.08 10.70 7.84
N ARG A 77 -9.42 11.13 8.90
CA ARG A 77 -9.76 10.78 10.29
C ARG A 77 -9.97 12.05 11.09
N SER A 78 -11.03 12.11 11.88
CA SER A 78 -11.20 13.13 12.90
C SER A 78 -11.32 12.48 14.27
N THR A 79 -10.73 13.11 15.28
CA THR A 79 -10.83 12.66 16.67
C THR A 79 -11.31 13.83 17.52
N PHE A 80 -12.24 13.54 18.43
CA PHE A 80 -12.64 14.45 19.50
C PHE A 80 -12.28 13.87 20.86
N ARG A 81 -11.69 14.68 21.75
CA ARG A 81 -11.32 14.29 23.11
C ARG A 81 -12.09 15.13 24.12
N PHE A 82 -12.78 14.47 25.05
CA PHE A 82 -13.56 15.06 26.14
C PHE A 82 -12.68 15.27 27.38
#